data_AF-A0A1M7QTJ3-F1
#
_entry.id   AF-A0A1M7QTJ3-F1
#
_cell.length_a   1.000
_cell.length_b   1.000
_cell.length_c   1.000
_cell.angle_alpha   90.00
_cell.angle_beta   90.00
_cell.angle_gamma   90.00
#
_symmetry.space_group_name_H-M   'P 1'
#
loop_
_entity.id
_entity.type
_entity.pdbx_description
1 polymer ?
#
loop_
_entity_poly.entity_id
_entity_poly.type
_entity_poly.pdbx_seq_one_letter_code
_entity_poly.pdbx_strand_id
1 'polypeptide(L)' 'MRISPLRSAFLYIGLGALFTYIAIQSAEETVFNFITIALALFATIDFVVAIRLITLHYRIKKAKENEKK' A
#
# COMPACT_ATOMS: atom_id res chain seq x y z
N MET A 1 15.22 -10.05 13.11
CA MET A 1 14.55 -8.74 13.18
C MET A 1 13.04 -8.93 13.05
N ARG A 2 12.24 -8.63 14.09
CA ARG A 2 10.76 -8.60 13.97
C ARG A 2 10.36 -7.30 13.26
N ILE A 3 10.35 -7.31 11.93
CA ILE A 3 9.77 -6.21 11.16
C ILE A 3 8.26 -6.22 11.47
N SER A 4 7.80 -5.18 12.18
CA SER A 4 6.39 -5.07 12.54
C SER A 4 5.58 -4.87 11.25
N PRO A 5 4.53 -5.68 10.99
CA PRO A 5 3.69 -5.57 9.79
C PRO A 5 3.19 -4.14 9.53
N LEU A 6 2.97 -3.35 10.59
CA LEU A 6 2.57 -1.94 10.49
C LEU A 6 3.65 -1.03 9.92
N ARG A 7 4.92 -1.24 10.29
CA ARG A 7 6.01 -0.39 9.77
C ARG A 7 6.19 -0.62 8.27
N SER A 8 6.07 -1.86 7.82
CA SER A 8 6.08 -2.19 6.39
C SER A 8 4.86 -1.59 5.67
N ALA A 9 3.66 -1.64 6.27
CA ALA A 9 2.47 -1.04 5.66
C ALA A 9 2.63 0.46 5.40
N PHE A 10 3.24 1.20 6.33
CA PHE A 10 3.50 2.63 6.16
C PHE A 10 4.43 2.92 4.97
N LEU A 11 5.44 2.07 4.75
CA LEU A 11 6.32 2.18 3.58
C LEU A 11 5.56 1.96 2.27
N TYR A 12 4.70 0.93 2.20
CA TYR A 12 3.88 0.68 1.02
C TYR A 12 2.88 1.82 0.74
N ILE A 13 2.28 2.41 1.77
CA ILE A 13 1.43 3.61 1.59
C ILE A 13 2.24 4.79 1.04
N GLY A 14 3.42 5.05 1.61
CA GLY A 14 4.29 6.12 1.15
C GLY A 14 4.73 5.92 -0.31
N LEU A 15 5.09 4.68 -0.67
CA LEU A 15 5.49 4.33 -2.03
C LEU A 15 4.32 4.42 -3.02
N GLY A 16 3.14 3.91 -2.65
CA GLY A 16 1.93 4.04 -3.48
C GLY A 16 1.51 5.50 -3.69
N ALA A 17 1.63 6.35 -2.67
CA ALA A 17 1.39 7.78 -2.79
C ALA A 17 2.42 8.45 -3.74
N LEU A 18 3.70 8.05 -3.66
CA LEU A 18 4.74 8.53 -4.57
C LEU A 18 4.44 8.13 -6.02
N PHE A 19 4.11 6.88 -6.28
CA PHE A 19 3.75 6.44 -7.63
C PHE A 19 2.51 7.14 -8.16
N THR A 20 1.51 7.39 -7.30
CA THR A 20 0.32 8.17 -7.67
C THR A 20 0.70 9.60 -8.05
N TYR A 21 1.56 10.25 -7.27
CA TYR A 21 2.05 11.60 -7.57
C TYR A 21 2.79 11.67 -8.92
N ILE A 22 3.68 10.71 -9.18
CA ILE A 22 4.42 10.64 -10.45
C ILE A 22 3.47 10.32 -11.62
N ALA A 23 2.46 9.45 -11.42
CA ALA A 23 1.47 9.11 -12.43
C ALA A 23 0.66 10.35 -12.87
N ILE A 24 0.26 11.18 -11.91
CA ILE A 24 -0.45 12.43 -12.19
C ILE A 24 0.43 13.39 -12.98
N GLN A 25 1.71 13.52 -12.64
CA GLN A 25 2.63 14.37 -13.39
C GLN A 25 2.98 13.83 -14.78
N SER A 26 2.89 12.51 -14.96
CA SER A 26 3.14 11.84 -16.26
C SER A 26 1.90 11.83 -17.16
N ALA A 27 0.74 12.23 -16.63
CA ALA A 27 -0.46 12.42 -17.43
C ALA A 27 -0.27 13.70 -18.27
N GLU A 28 -0.09 13.51 -19.57
CA GLU A 28 -0.02 14.61 -20.54
C GLU A 28 -1.45 15.02 -20.95
N GLU A 29 -1.82 14.88 -22.22
CA GLU A 29 -3.16 15.22 -22.70
C GLU A 29 -4.24 14.26 -22.17
N THR A 30 -3.87 13.01 -21.86
CA THR A 30 -4.80 12.02 -21.31
C THR A 30 -4.14 11.14 -20.26
N VAL A 31 -4.96 10.60 -19.36
CA VAL A 31 -4.54 9.58 -18.38
C VAL A 31 -4.29 8.20 -19.00
N PHE A 32 -4.58 8.01 -20.29
CA PHE A 32 -4.42 6.74 -20.99
C PHE A 32 -3.00 6.50 -21.51
N ASN A 33 -2.06 7.38 -21.21
CA ASN A 33 -0.65 7.14 -21.52
C ASN A 33 -0.15 5.87 -20.81
N PHE A 34 0.63 5.06 -21.52
CA PHE A 34 1.20 3.82 -21.02
C PHE A 34 1.94 4.01 -19.69
N ILE A 35 2.72 5.08 -19.56
CA ILE A 35 3.48 5.38 -18.34
C ILE A 35 2.54 5.67 -17.16
N THR A 36 1.51 6.49 -17.36
CA THR A 36 0.50 6.82 -16.34
C THR A 36 -0.23 5.57 -15.86
N ILE A 37 -0.66 4.71 -16.78
CA ILE A 37 -1.34 3.45 -16.45
C ILE A 37 -0.39 2.50 -15.70
N ALA A 38 0.85 2.36 -16.14
CA ALA A 38 1.83 1.51 -15.47
C ALA A 38 2.10 1.99 -14.03
N LEU A 39 2.30 3.30 -13.83
CA LEU A 39 2.49 3.88 -12.50
C LEU A 39 1.26 3.72 -11.60
N ALA A 40 0.05 3.88 -12.15
CA ALA A 40 -1.19 3.65 -11.42
C ALA A 40 -1.39 2.18 -11.02
N LEU A 41 -0.96 1.24 -11.87
CA LEU A 41 -0.94 -0.19 -11.55
C LEU A 41 0.01 -0.49 -10.39
N PHE A 42 1.23 0.05 -10.41
CA PHE A 42 2.18 -0.11 -9.30
C PHE A 42 1.62 0.48 -8.00
N ALA A 43 1.08 1.71 -8.04
CA ALA A 43 0.44 2.32 -6.88
C ALA A 43 -0.68 1.44 -6.31
N THR A 44 -1.50 0.83 -7.18
CA THR A 44 -2.57 -0.08 -6.76
C THR A 44 -2.05 -1.29 -6.01
N ILE A 45 -0.98 -1.93 -6.51
CA ILE A 45 -0.34 -3.06 -5.84
C ILE A 45 0.16 -2.66 -4.46
N ASP A 46 0.83 -1.50 -4.34
CA ASP A 46 1.33 -0.99 -3.07
C ASP A 46 0.21 -0.76 -2.06
N PHE A 47 -0.88 -0.11 -2.46
CA PHE A 47 -2.04 0.09 -1.58
C PHE A 47 -2.70 -1.22 -1.16
N VAL A 48 -2.83 -2.19 -2.05
CA VAL A 48 -3.38 -3.52 -1.72
C VAL A 48 -2.50 -4.23 -0.68
N VAL A 49 -1.17 -4.19 -0.85
CA VAL A 49 -0.22 -4.79 0.10
C VAL A 49 -0.30 -4.07 1.45
N ALA A 50 -0.35 -2.74 1.46
CA ALA A 50 -0.52 -1.95 2.67
C ALA A 50 -1.79 -2.31 3.44
N ILE A 51 -2.93 -2.37 2.75
CA ILE A 51 -4.22 -2.76 3.33
C ILE A 51 -4.10 -4.17 3.94
N ARG A 52 -3.54 -5.13 3.20
CA ARG A 52 -3.36 -6.51 3.67
C ARG A 52 -2.52 -6.59 4.94
N LEU A 53 -1.44 -5.81 5.03
CA LEU A 53 -0.56 -5.74 6.20
C LEU A 53 -1.26 -5.11 7.41
N ILE A 54 -2.06 -4.06 7.19
CA ILE A 54 -2.89 -3.43 8.23
C ILE A 54 -3.91 -4.43 8.76
N THR A 55 -4.65 -5.10 7.88
CA THR A 55 -5.62 -6.14 8.27
C THR A 55 -4.94 -7.28 9.02
N LEU A 56 -3.76 -7.72 8.56
CA LEU A 56 -2.98 -8.75 9.27
C LEU A 56 -2.60 -8.30 10.68
N HIS A 57 -2.19 -7.04 10.86
CA HIS A 57 -1.88 -6.51 12.18
C HIS A 57 -3.10 -6.56 13.12
N TYR A 58 -4.27 -6.12 12.66
CA TYR A 58 -5.51 -6.18 13.44
C TYR A 58 -5.91 -7.62 13.76
N ARG A 59 -5.76 -8.56 12.82
CA ARG A 59 -6.05 -9.98 13.04
C ARG A 59 -5.14 -10.59 14.12
N ILE A 60 -3.83 -10.28 14.07
CA ILE A 60 -2.87 -10.74 15.08
C ILE A 60 -3.20 -10.13 16.45
N LYS A 61 -3.58 -8.84 16.51
CA LYS A 61 -3.97 -8.18 17.76
C LYS A 61 -5.21 -8.85 18.36
N LYS A 62 -6.25 -9.08 17.55
CA LYS A 62 -7.50 -9.73 17.98
C LYS A 62 -7.30 -11.17 18.45
N ALA A 63 -6.44 -11.93 17.76
CA ALA A 63 -6.11 -13.30 18.18
C ALA A 63 -5.44 -13.34 19.56
N LYS A 64 -4.52 -12.42 19.84
CA LYS A 64 -3.86 -12.29 21.15
C LYS A 64 -4.81 -11.82 22.28
N GLU A 65 -5.83 -11.03 21.95
CA GLU A 65 -6.84 -10.61 22.93
C GLU A 65 -7.78 -11.75 23.31
N ASN A 66 -8.16 -12.61 22.35
CA ASN A 66 -8.99 -13.79 22.60
C ASN A 66 -8.26 -14.89 23.39
N GLU A 67 -6.95 -15.02 23.24
CA GLU A 67 -6.13 -16.01 23.98
C GLU A 67 -5.93 -15.63 25.46
N LYS A 68 -6.24 -14.37 25.84
CA LYS A 68 -6.16 -13.86 27.21
C LYS A 68 -7.51 -13.81 27.94
N LYS A 69 -8.62 -14.10 27.25
CA LYS A 69 -9.96 -14.23 27.84
C LYS A 69 -10.24 -15.69 28.16
#